data_AF-A0A6P8SAY6-F1
#
_entry.id   AF-A0A6P8SAY6-F1
#
_cell.length_a   1.000
_cell.length_b   1.000
_cell.length_c   1.000
_cell.angle_alpha   90.00
_cell.angle_beta   90.00
_cell.angle_gamma   90.00
#
_symmetry.space_group_name_H-M   'P 1'
#
loop_
_entity.id
_entity.type
_entity.pdbx_description
1 polymer ?
#
loop_
_entity_poly.entity_id
_entity_poly.type
_entity_poly.pdbx_seq_one_letter_code
_entity_poly.pdbx_strand_id
1 'polypeptide(L)'
;MEGTVPEHLQLQDLSEFDKRQADLVVEVAHPSIIRDHGTAFLSSANFMVGSPTALADHPTEKKLREASSQSGKTLYIPSGALWGGEDIQKMADRGTLKALKITMTKHPDSFKLEGALVERNEAARTKRLILYEGAVRRLCPLAPNNVNTMAAASMAAHTLGFDGVVGVLIADPSLPDWHLVDIEVTGPTNEQSGNTFTVKTSRQNPARPNSVTGTATFDSFWSSLLMCSGHGGRVYLC
;
A
#
# COMPACT_ATOMS: atom_id res chain seq x y z
N MET A 1 -21.53 -2.15 -10.26
CA MET A 1 -22.15 -2.45 -8.95
C MET A 1 -23.63 -2.06 -8.90
N GLU A 2 -24.18 -1.37 -9.91
CA GLU A 2 -25.64 -1.32 -10.07
C GLU A 2 -26.20 -2.75 -10.05
N GLY A 3 -27.15 -2.99 -9.14
CA GLY A 3 -27.84 -4.27 -8.98
C GLY A 3 -27.16 -5.31 -8.07
N THR A 4 -25.95 -5.07 -7.52
CA THR A 4 -25.27 -6.06 -6.66
C THR A 4 -25.38 -5.78 -5.15
N VAL A 5 -25.73 -4.56 -4.76
CA VAL A 5 -25.93 -4.17 -3.34
C VAL A 5 -27.39 -3.78 -3.14
N PRO A 6 -28.12 -4.32 -2.15
CA PRO A 6 -29.48 -3.92 -1.84
C PRO A 6 -29.61 -2.40 -1.66
N GLU A 7 -30.64 -1.78 -2.24
CA GLU A 7 -30.82 -0.31 -2.26
C GLU A 7 -30.77 0.32 -0.86
N HIS A 8 -31.37 -0.34 0.14
CA HIS A 8 -31.36 0.13 1.53
C HIS A 8 -29.97 0.17 2.18
N LEU A 9 -28.98 -0.56 1.64
CA LEU A 9 -27.58 -0.53 2.07
C LEU A 9 -26.74 0.48 1.27
N GLN A 10 -27.28 1.02 0.18
CA GLN A 10 -26.60 2.04 -0.60
C GLN A 10 -26.73 3.40 0.09
N LEU A 11 -25.64 4.16 0.12
CA LEU A 11 -25.62 5.52 0.62
C LEU A 11 -25.34 6.45 -0.57
N GLN A 12 -26.29 7.34 -0.87
CA GLN A 12 -26.21 8.23 -2.04
C GLN A 12 -25.35 9.47 -1.77
N ASP A 13 -25.26 9.91 -0.51
CA ASP A 13 -24.39 10.99 -0.07
C ASP A 13 -23.47 10.50 1.04
N LEU A 14 -22.16 10.52 0.75
CA LEU A 14 -21.12 10.08 1.67
C LEU A 14 -21.01 10.98 2.91
N SER A 15 -21.56 12.20 2.88
CA SER A 15 -21.63 13.07 4.06
C SER A 15 -22.52 12.50 5.17
N GLU A 16 -23.47 11.61 4.82
CA GLU A 16 -24.43 11.00 5.74
C GLU A 16 -24.00 9.62 6.25
N PHE A 17 -22.72 9.28 6.11
CA PHE A 17 -22.20 7.95 6.46
C PHE A 17 -22.38 7.60 7.94
N ASP A 18 -22.36 8.60 8.82
CA ASP A 18 -22.51 8.46 10.26
C ASP A 18 -23.90 7.92 10.66
N LYS A 19 -24.95 8.21 9.87
CA LYS A 19 -26.30 7.67 10.07
C LYS A 19 -26.35 6.16 9.98
N ARG A 20 -25.36 5.52 9.34
CA ARG A 20 -25.25 4.06 9.24
C ARG A 20 -24.65 3.41 10.49
N GLN A 21 -24.07 4.20 11.40
CA GLN A 21 -23.45 3.72 12.64
C GLN A 21 -22.47 2.55 12.42
N ALA A 22 -21.67 2.64 11.37
CA ALA A 22 -20.71 1.58 11.03
C ALA A 22 -19.55 1.52 12.04
N ASP A 23 -19.13 0.32 12.43
CA ASP A 23 -17.93 0.11 13.25
C ASP A 23 -16.63 0.31 12.47
N LEU A 24 -16.70 0.07 11.15
CA LEU A 24 -15.58 0.11 10.22
C LEU A 24 -16.03 0.67 8.87
N VAL A 25 -15.29 1.64 8.35
CA VAL A 25 -15.36 2.10 6.96
C VAL A 25 -14.16 1.53 6.22
N VAL A 26 -14.39 0.99 5.01
CA VAL A 26 -13.34 0.44 4.16
C VAL A 26 -13.34 1.19 2.84
N GLU A 27 -12.23 1.83 2.52
CA GLU A 27 -12.08 2.47 1.21
C GLU A 27 -11.56 1.45 0.19
N VAL A 28 -12.32 1.24 -0.89
CA VAL A 28 -11.96 0.40 -2.05
C VAL A 28 -12.40 1.11 -3.35
N ALA A 29 -12.14 2.41 -3.44
CA ALA A 29 -12.62 3.29 -4.49
C ALA A 29 -11.46 4.08 -5.12
N HIS A 30 -11.08 5.21 -4.52
CA HIS A 30 -10.07 6.11 -5.06
C HIS A 30 -9.32 6.84 -3.94
N PRO A 31 -8.00 7.10 -4.07
CA PRO A 31 -7.20 7.85 -3.11
C PRO A 31 -7.80 9.17 -2.62
N SER A 32 -8.58 9.86 -3.44
CA SER A 32 -9.25 11.12 -3.07
C SER A 32 -10.26 10.95 -1.93
N ILE A 33 -10.93 9.79 -1.83
CA ILE A 33 -11.91 9.54 -0.76
C ILE A 33 -11.22 9.55 0.61
N ILE A 34 -10.01 9.02 0.70
CA ILE A 34 -9.19 9.05 1.91
C ILE A 34 -8.86 10.49 2.31
N ARG A 35 -8.42 11.30 1.35
CA ARG A 35 -8.05 12.71 1.58
C ARG A 35 -9.25 13.55 2.00
N ASP A 36 -10.37 13.39 1.30
CA ASP A 36 -11.52 14.29 1.40
C ASP A 36 -12.45 13.90 2.58
N HIS A 37 -12.53 12.61 2.93
CA HIS A 37 -13.46 12.10 3.94
C HIS A 37 -12.82 11.32 5.09
N GLY A 38 -11.54 10.92 5.00
CA GLY A 38 -10.95 9.98 5.96
C GLY A 38 -10.93 10.48 7.41
N THR A 39 -10.76 11.79 7.65
CA THR A 39 -10.85 12.36 9.00
C THR A 39 -12.27 12.34 9.55
N ALA A 40 -13.27 12.54 8.68
CA ALA A 40 -14.67 12.41 9.08
C ALA A 40 -14.98 10.96 9.45
N PHE A 41 -14.53 9.98 8.65
CA PHE A 41 -14.71 8.56 8.97
C PHE A 41 -14.13 8.20 10.34
N LEU A 42 -12.91 8.64 10.63
CA LEU A 42 -12.25 8.39 11.92
C LEU A 42 -12.95 9.05 13.11
N SER A 43 -13.80 10.06 12.90
CA SER A 43 -14.56 10.66 14.00
C SER A 43 -15.66 9.73 14.57
N SER A 44 -16.11 8.73 13.80
CA SER A 44 -17.21 7.83 14.21
C SER A 44 -16.88 6.34 14.09
N ALA A 45 -16.04 5.94 13.13
CA ALA A 45 -15.73 4.55 12.82
C ALA A 45 -14.23 4.30 12.75
N ASN A 46 -13.81 3.04 12.88
CA ASN A 46 -12.48 2.67 12.41
C ASN A 46 -12.41 2.83 10.89
N PHE A 47 -11.22 3.05 10.34
CA PHE A 47 -11.07 3.30 8.91
C PHE A 47 -9.95 2.47 8.30
N MET A 48 -10.26 1.68 7.28
CA MET A 48 -9.30 0.89 6.51
C MET A 48 -9.04 1.53 5.15
N VAL A 49 -7.76 1.81 4.89
CA VAL A 49 -7.28 2.51 3.70
C VAL A 49 -6.89 1.50 2.63
N GLY A 50 -7.79 1.20 1.68
CA GLY A 50 -7.47 0.25 0.60
C GLY A 50 -6.51 0.81 -0.45
N SER A 51 -6.40 2.14 -0.55
CA SER A 51 -5.46 2.85 -1.40
C SER A 51 -4.40 3.62 -0.59
N PRO A 52 -3.44 2.93 0.07
CA PRO A 52 -2.44 3.57 0.93
C PRO A 52 -1.50 4.53 0.19
N THR A 53 -1.52 4.55 -1.14
CA THR A 53 -0.82 5.55 -1.96
C THR A 53 -1.26 6.99 -1.64
N ALA A 54 -2.49 7.21 -1.15
CA ALA A 54 -2.95 8.52 -0.67
C ALA A 54 -2.09 9.06 0.50
N LEU A 55 -1.49 8.17 1.31
CA LEU A 55 -0.68 8.53 2.47
C LEU A 55 0.74 9.00 2.08
N ALA A 56 1.09 8.92 0.80
CA ALA A 56 2.26 9.61 0.27
C ALA A 56 2.07 11.14 0.25
N ASP A 57 0.85 11.65 0.39
CA ASP A 57 0.62 13.06 0.70
C ASP A 57 0.78 13.29 2.21
N HIS A 58 1.85 13.99 2.60
CA HIS A 58 2.18 14.20 4.01
C HIS A 58 1.07 14.93 4.80
N PRO A 59 0.44 16.02 4.28
CA PRO A 59 -0.71 16.63 4.95
C PRO A 59 -1.85 15.64 5.21
N THR A 60 -2.19 14.79 4.24
CA THR A 60 -3.23 13.77 4.37
C THR A 60 -2.88 12.75 5.45
N GLU A 61 -1.68 12.16 5.38
CA GLU A 61 -1.22 11.16 6.35
C GLU A 61 -1.22 11.71 7.77
N LYS A 62 -0.68 12.92 7.97
CA LYS A 62 -0.62 13.57 9.27
C LYS A 62 -2.01 13.79 9.86
N LYS A 63 -2.94 14.35 9.07
CA LYS A 63 -4.33 14.61 9.51
C LYS A 63 -5.03 13.32 9.94
N LEU A 64 -4.86 12.23 9.19
CA LEU A 64 -5.49 10.94 9.51
C LEU A 64 -4.88 10.31 10.77
N ARG A 65 -3.56 10.39 10.93
CA ARG A 65 -2.88 9.93 12.16
C ARG A 65 -3.37 10.70 13.38
N GLU A 66 -3.47 12.02 13.28
CA GLU A 66 -3.99 12.87 14.36
C GLU A 66 -5.46 12.57 14.67
N ALA A 67 -6.32 12.47 13.65
CA ALA A 67 -7.73 12.14 13.82
C ALA A 67 -7.93 10.75 14.46
N SER A 68 -7.11 9.77 14.09
CA SER A 68 -7.11 8.43 14.69
C SER A 68 -6.76 8.50 16.18
N SER A 69 -5.70 9.23 16.52
CA SER A 69 -5.28 9.40 17.92
C SER A 69 -6.32 10.14 18.77
N GLN A 70 -6.95 11.19 18.24
CA GLN A 70 -7.92 12.01 18.98
C GLN A 70 -9.26 11.29 19.20
N SER A 71 -9.74 10.56 18.20
CA SER A 71 -11.02 9.85 18.26
C SER A 71 -10.94 8.50 19.00
N GLY A 72 -9.74 7.95 19.16
CA GLY A 72 -9.54 6.58 19.61
C GLY A 72 -9.86 5.51 18.55
N LYS A 73 -10.27 5.91 17.34
CA LYS A 73 -10.56 5.00 16.21
C LYS A 73 -9.28 4.66 15.46
N THR A 74 -9.15 3.42 15.01
CA THR A 74 -7.94 2.93 14.35
C THR A 74 -7.95 3.22 12.87
N LEU A 75 -6.81 3.68 12.35
CA LEU A 75 -6.51 3.77 10.93
C LEU A 75 -5.75 2.50 10.49
N TYR A 76 -6.41 1.66 9.70
CA TYR A 76 -5.87 0.39 9.22
C TYR A 76 -5.20 0.52 7.86
N ILE A 77 -4.01 -0.05 7.75
CA ILE A 77 -3.25 -0.18 6.51
C ILE A 77 -3.19 -1.67 6.15
N PRO A 78 -3.89 -2.13 5.11
CA PRO A 78 -3.78 -3.52 4.66
C PRO A 78 -2.39 -3.80 4.10
N SER A 79 -1.80 -4.91 4.51
CA SER A 79 -0.50 -5.40 4.03
C SER A 79 -0.57 -5.77 2.55
N GLY A 80 -1.68 -6.36 2.11
CA GLY A 80 -1.89 -6.78 0.73
C GLY A 80 -0.76 -7.69 0.22
N ALA A 81 0.01 -7.23 -0.78
CA ALA A 81 1.10 -8.04 -1.30
C ALA A 81 2.37 -8.08 -0.41
N LEU A 82 2.43 -7.30 0.67
CA LEU A 82 3.62 -7.07 1.50
C LEU A 82 3.94 -8.26 2.42
N TRP A 83 4.87 -9.10 2.00
CA TRP A 83 5.39 -10.17 2.86
C TRP A 83 6.43 -9.62 3.85
N GLY A 84 6.32 -9.97 5.13
CA GLY A 84 7.27 -9.52 6.17
C GLY A 84 7.03 -8.09 6.68
N GLY A 85 5.82 -7.53 6.46
CA GLY A 85 5.46 -6.19 6.95
C GLY A 85 5.62 -6.02 8.46
N GLU A 86 5.27 -7.05 9.24
CA GLU A 86 5.43 -7.05 10.70
C GLU A 86 6.91 -7.01 11.12
N ASP A 87 7.78 -7.76 10.45
CA ASP A 87 9.23 -7.75 10.74
C ASP A 87 9.86 -6.40 10.38
N ILE A 88 9.46 -5.82 9.24
CA ILE A 88 9.87 -4.47 8.83
C ILE A 88 9.44 -3.45 9.90
N GLN A 89 8.20 -3.52 10.38
CA GLN A 89 7.69 -2.64 11.43
C GLN A 89 8.47 -2.82 12.74
N LYS A 90 8.70 -4.06 13.20
CA LYS A 90 9.51 -4.34 14.40
C LYS A 90 10.92 -3.78 14.30
N MET A 91 11.54 -3.82 13.11
CA MET A 91 12.86 -3.22 12.89
C MET A 91 12.82 -1.68 12.91
N ALA A 92 11.78 -1.07 12.35
CA ALA A 92 11.56 0.36 12.41
C ALA A 92 11.36 0.83 13.87
N ASP A 93 10.51 0.13 14.63
CA ASP A 93 10.25 0.42 16.05
C ASP A 93 11.51 0.35 16.93
N ARG A 94 12.45 -0.55 16.59
CA ARG A 94 13.74 -0.69 17.29
C ARG A 94 14.83 0.23 16.75
N GLY A 95 14.57 1.02 15.70
CA GLY A 95 15.56 1.87 15.05
C GLY A 95 16.66 1.10 14.28
N THR A 96 16.45 -0.19 14.02
CA THR A 96 17.44 -1.06 13.36
C THR A 96 17.25 -1.14 11.85
N LEU A 97 16.10 -0.73 11.31
CA LEU A 97 15.87 -0.64 9.87
C LEU A 97 16.73 0.46 9.25
N LYS A 98 17.65 0.10 8.34
CA LYS A 98 18.58 1.04 7.69
C LYS A 98 18.25 1.31 6.22
N ALA A 99 17.73 0.32 5.50
CA ALA A 99 17.21 0.52 4.15
C ALA A 99 16.09 -0.49 3.84
N LEU A 100 15.17 -0.07 2.98
CA LEU A 100 14.13 -0.92 2.42
C LEU A 100 13.98 -0.59 0.94
N LYS A 101 14.10 -1.61 0.09
CA LYS A 101 13.85 -1.52 -1.34
C LYS A 101 12.81 -2.57 -1.74
N ILE A 102 11.84 -2.15 -2.53
CA ILE A 102 10.79 -3.02 -3.05
C ILE A 102 10.80 -2.93 -4.57
N THR A 103 10.96 -4.07 -5.22
CA THR A 103 10.91 -4.19 -6.67
C THR A 103 9.64 -4.91 -7.07
N MET A 104 8.89 -4.33 -7.99
CA MET A 104 7.70 -4.94 -8.56
C MET A 104 7.90 -5.15 -10.05
N THR A 105 7.79 -6.41 -10.48
CA THR A 105 7.89 -6.79 -11.89
C THR A 105 6.53 -7.32 -12.37
N LYS A 106 6.00 -6.75 -13.45
CA LYS A 106 4.74 -7.19 -14.08
C LYS A 106 4.84 -7.12 -15.60
N HIS A 107 3.91 -7.75 -16.29
CA HIS A 107 3.67 -7.49 -17.71
C HIS A 107 3.40 -5.99 -17.95
N PRO A 108 3.89 -5.39 -19.05
CA PRO A 108 3.57 -4.01 -19.43
C PRO A 108 2.06 -3.69 -19.36
N ASP A 109 1.21 -4.63 -19.79
CA ASP A 109 -0.25 -4.46 -19.82
C ASP A 109 -0.93 -4.52 -18.44
N SER A 110 -0.21 -4.94 -17.39
CA SER A 110 -0.71 -4.98 -16.02
C SER A 110 -0.50 -3.66 -15.26
N PHE A 111 0.09 -2.65 -15.91
CA PHE A 111 0.33 -1.35 -15.30
C PHE A 111 -0.73 -0.31 -15.66
N LYS A 112 -1.26 0.38 -14.65
CA LYS A 112 -2.05 1.62 -14.80
C LYS A 112 -1.19 2.79 -14.35
N LEU A 113 -0.49 3.39 -15.32
CA LEU A 113 0.52 4.42 -15.10
C LEU A 113 0.01 5.79 -15.51
N GLU A 114 0.65 6.81 -14.97
CA GLU A 114 0.40 8.22 -15.28
C GLU A 114 1.71 8.93 -15.65
N GLY A 115 1.59 10.02 -16.39
CA GLY A 115 2.72 10.87 -16.80
C GLY A 115 3.80 10.13 -17.58
N ALA A 116 5.07 10.44 -17.28
CA ALA A 116 6.23 9.93 -18.01
C ALA A 116 6.41 8.40 -17.97
N LEU A 117 5.74 7.70 -17.02
CA LEU A 117 5.82 6.24 -16.95
C LEU A 117 5.02 5.56 -18.07
N VAL A 118 4.01 6.21 -18.63
CA VAL A 118 3.20 5.67 -19.74
C VAL A 118 4.05 5.46 -20.98
N GLU A 119 4.76 6.51 -21.42
CA GLU A 119 5.63 6.44 -22.60
C GLU A 119 6.75 5.41 -22.44
N ARG A 120 7.31 5.33 -21.22
CA ARG A 120 8.37 4.36 -20.92
C ARG A 120 7.86 2.92 -20.93
N ASN A 121 6.61 2.68 -20.53
CA ASN A 121 6.00 1.35 -20.53
C ASN A 121 5.72 0.85 -21.96
N GLU A 122 5.38 1.75 -22.88
CA GLU A 122 5.24 1.39 -24.30
C GLU A 122 6.57 0.85 -24.89
N ALA A 123 7.70 1.44 -24.49
CA ALA A 123 9.03 0.93 -24.86
C ALA A 123 9.39 -0.43 -24.21
N ALA A 124 8.64 -0.87 -23.18
CA ALA A 124 8.85 -2.13 -22.48
C ALA A 124 8.07 -3.31 -23.09
N ARG A 125 7.24 -3.08 -24.13
CA ARG A 125 6.44 -4.14 -24.76
C ARG A 125 7.27 -5.26 -25.40
N THR A 126 8.51 -4.97 -25.79
CA THR A 126 9.38 -5.93 -26.50
C THR A 126 10.54 -6.44 -25.65
N LYS A 127 10.81 -5.83 -24.48
CA LYS A 127 11.91 -6.23 -23.59
C LYS A 127 11.69 -5.78 -22.16
N ARG A 128 12.30 -6.51 -21.23
CA ARG A 128 12.37 -6.12 -19.81
C ARG A 128 12.98 -4.72 -19.65
N LEU A 129 12.30 -3.85 -18.92
CA LEU A 129 12.71 -2.46 -18.72
C LEU A 129 12.36 -1.95 -17.33
N ILE A 130 13.31 -1.28 -16.67
CA ILE A 130 13.04 -0.51 -15.45
C ILE A 130 12.30 0.76 -15.85
N LEU A 131 11.07 0.91 -15.39
CA LEU A 131 10.23 2.09 -15.59
C LEU A 131 10.57 3.19 -14.60
N TYR A 132 10.83 2.81 -13.34
CA TYR A 132 11.08 3.73 -12.25
C TYR A 132 12.02 3.10 -11.22
N GLU A 133 12.90 3.93 -10.63
CA GLU A 133 13.67 3.63 -9.43
C GLU A 133 13.84 4.92 -8.62
N GLY A 134 13.45 4.89 -7.34
CA GLY A 134 13.57 6.04 -6.45
C GLY A 134 12.61 5.99 -5.27
N ALA A 135 12.46 7.12 -4.56
CA ALA A 135 11.58 7.23 -3.41
C ALA A 135 10.12 6.85 -3.75
N VAL A 136 9.47 6.07 -2.89
CA VAL A 136 8.07 5.67 -3.09
C VAL A 136 7.13 6.88 -3.14
N ARG A 137 7.44 7.98 -2.43
CA ARG A 137 6.63 9.21 -2.43
C ARG A 137 6.33 9.72 -3.84
N ARG A 138 7.36 9.79 -4.69
CA ARG A 138 7.23 10.29 -6.07
C ARG A 138 6.59 9.28 -7.01
N LEU A 139 6.61 7.99 -6.65
CA LEU A 139 6.02 6.93 -7.44
C LEU A 139 4.50 6.81 -7.24
N CYS A 140 4.01 7.03 -6.02
CA CYS A 140 2.58 6.94 -5.69
C CYS A 140 1.65 7.69 -6.66
N PRO A 141 1.89 8.97 -7.02
CA PRO A 141 1.02 9.67 -7.97
C PRO A 141 1.16 9.17 -9.42
N LEU A 142 2.27 8.50 -9.77
CA LEU A 142 2.52 8.03 -11.14
C LEU A 142 1.97 6.62 -11.39
N ALA A 143 1.68 5.86 -10.33
CA ALA A 143 1.20 4.48 -10.43
C ALA A 143 0.27 4.10 -9.26
N PRO A 144 -0.76 4.92 -8.93
CA PRO A 144 -1.51 4.82 -7.68
C PRO A 144 -2.22 3.47 -7.49
N ASN A 145 -2.59 2.81 -8.58
CA ASN A 145 -3.25 1.50 -8.57
C ASN A 145 -2.27 0.32 -8.38
N ASN A 146 -0.99 0.53 -8.68
CA ASN A 146 0.00 -0.54 -8.78
C ASN A 146 0.87 -0.64 -7.54
N VAL A 147 1.05 0.44 -6.78
CA VAL A 147 2.09 0.55 -5.75
C VAL A 147 1.55 0.58 -4.32
N ASN A 148 0.32 0.12 -4.10
CA ASN A 148 -0.27 -0.01 -2.75
C ASN A 148 0.62 -0.82 -1.79
N THR A 149 1.27 -1.88 -2.27
CA THR A 149 2.24 -2.66 -1.48
C THR A 149 3.45 -1.86 -1.05
N MET A 150 3.98 -1.00 -1.93
CA MET A 150 5.11 -0.14 -1.59
C MET A 150 4.68 0.94 -0.59
N ALA A 151 3.49 1.49 -0.76
CA ALA A 151 2.93 2.46 0.17
C ALA A 151 2.66 1.86 1.57
N ALA A 152 2.10 0.65 1.64
CA ALA A 152 1.94 -0.09 2.89
C ALA A 152 3.29 -0.34 3.57
N ALA A 153 4.32 -0.68 2.79
CA ALA A 153 5.66 -0.87 3.32
C ALA A 153 6.30 0.41 3.82
N SER A 154 6.06 1.55 3.17
CA SER A 154 6.47 2.87 3.67
C SER A 154 5.80 3.22 5.00
N MET A 155 4.55 2.80 5.21
CA MET A 155 3.87 2.95 6.50
C MET A 155 4.46 2.02 7.58
N ALA A 156 4.80 0.78 7.22
CA ALA A 156 5.46 -0.17 8.13
C ALA A 156 6.88 0.30 8.52
N ALA A 157 7.64 0.78 7.53
CA ALA A 157 8.99 1.32 7.67
C ALA A 157 8.98 2.79 8.11
N HIS A 158 8.25 3.13 9.19
CA HIS A 158 7.98 4.53 9.57
C HIS A 158 9.24 5.39 9.80
N THR A 159 10.37 4.79 10.17
CA THR A 159 11.67 5.50 10.30
C THR A 159 12.29 5.92 8.96
N LEU A 160 11.89 5.28 7.86
CA LEU A 160 12.29 5.63 6.48
C LEU A 160 11.18 6.42 5.77
N GLY A 161 9.92 6.05 5.99
CA GLY A 161 8.74 6.64 5.37
C GLY A 161 8.74 6.56 3.84
N PHE A 162 7.89 7.36 3.20
CA PHE A 162 7.77 7.37 1.74
C PHE A 162 8.99 7.94 1.00
N ASP A 163 9.82 8.74 1.67
CA ASP A 163 11.01 9.35 1.08
C ASP A 163 12.23 8.42 1.13
N GLY A 164 12.36 7.64 2.22
CA GLY A 164 13.50 6.75 2.43
C GLY A 164 13.34 5.35 1.86
N VAL A 165 12.09 4.87 1.68
CA VAL A 165 11.84 3.59 1.01
C VAL A 165 12.02 3.73 -0.49
N VAL A 166 12.78 2.82 -1.10
CA VAL A 166 13.05 2.80 -2.54
C VAL A 166 12.07 1.86 -3.24
N GLY A 167 11.30 2.39 -4.19
CA GLY A 167 10.44 1.62 -5.08
C GLY A 167 11.09 1.45 -6.45
N VAL A 168 11.01 0.25 -7.01
CA VAL A 168 11.45 -0.07 -8.37
C VAL A 168 10.31 -0.71 -9.13
N LEU A 169 9.92 -0.12 -10.27
CA LEU A 169 8.96 -0.72 -11.20
C LEU A 169 9.68 -1.27 -12.42
N ILE A 170 9.42 -2.54 -12.73
CA ILE A 170 9.96 -3.23 -13.89
C ILE A 170 8.80 -3.76 -14.72
N ALA A 171 8.80 -3.42 -16.00
CA ALA A 171 7.95 -4.06 -16.98
C ALA A 171 8.71 -5.18 -17.66
N ASP A 172 8.09 -6.37 -17.72
CA ASP A 172 8.68 -7.56 -18.31
C ASP A 172 7.62 -8.32 -19.15
N PRO A 173 7.73 -8.30 -20.49
CA PRO A 173 6.76 -8.96 -21.36
C PRO A 173 6.83 -10.50 -21.28
N SER A 174 7.82 -11.07 -20.59
CA SER A 174 7.92 -12.52 -20.37
C SER A 174 7.06 -13.04 -19.20
N LEU A 175 6.35 -12.16 -18.48
CA LEU A 175 5.50 -12.49 -17.33
C LEU A 175 4.00 -12.29 -17.63
N PRO A 176 3.38 -13.08 -18.52
CA PRO A 176 2.01 -12.83 -18.97
C PRO A 176 0.95 -13.00 -17.87
N ASP A 177 1.24 -13.79 -16.84
CA ASP A 177 0.30 -14.23 -15.81
C ASP A 177 0.89 -14.27 -14.39
N TRP A 178 1.98 -13.51 -14.16
CA TRP A 178 2.62 -13.41 -12.84
C TRP A 178 2.96 -11.97 -12.46
N HIS A 179 2.83 -11.68 -11.17
CA HIS A 179 3.38 -10.49 -10.54
C HIS A 179 4.46 -10.88 -9.55
N LEU A 180 5.64 -10.31 -9.71
CA LEU A 180 6.76 -10.50 -8.80
C LEU A 180 6.88 -9.30 -7.86
N VAL A 181 7.07 -9.56 -6.58
CA VAL A 181 7.41 -8.56 -5.57
C VAL A 181 8.63 -9.03 -4.81
N ASP A 182 9.75 -8.36 -5.03
CA ASP A 182 10.99 -8.60 -4.29
C ASP A 182 11.15 -7.53 -3.21
N ILE A 183 11.47 -7.96 -1.99
CA ILE A 183 11.65 -7.07 -0.84
C ILE A 183 13.07 -7.29 -0.32
N GLU A 184 13.85 -6.21 -0.30
CA GLU A 184 15.21 -6.20 0.20
C GLU A 184 15.28 -5.28 1.44
N VAL A 185 15.63 -5.86 2.58
CA VAL A 185 15.78 -5.15 3.87
C VAL A 185 17.25 -5.13 4.25
N THR A 186 17.72 -3.97 4.70
CA THR A 186 19.06 -3.81 5.31
C THR A 186 18.91 -3.33 6.74
N GLY A 187 19.56 -4.03 7.67
CA GLY A 187 19.63 -3.71 9.08
C GLY A 187 21.01 -3.19 9.50
N PRO A 188 21.39 -3.35 10.79
CA PRO A 188 22.67 -2.88 11.29
C PRO A 188 23.86 -3.62 10.68
N THR A 189 25.00 -2.92 10.60
CA THR A 189 26.31 -3.47 10.27
C THR A 189 27.14 -3.63 11.54
N ASN A 190 27.74 -4.80 11.73
CA ASN A 190 28.70 -5.01 12.81
C ASN A 190 30.04 -4.37 12.41
N GLU A 191 30.51 -3.39 13.17
CA GLU A 191 31.71 -2.61 12.83
C GLU A 191 33.01 -3.43 12.82
N GLN A 192 33.08 -4.49 13.62
CA GLN A 192 34.29 -5.32 13.74
C GLN A 192 34.41 -6.33 12.60
N SER A 193 33.30 -6.92 12.18
CA SER A 193 33.28 -7.96 11.13
C SER A 193 32.91 -7.42 9.75
N GLY A 194 32.32 -6.22 9.66
CA GLY A 194 31.72 -5.68 8.44
C GLY A 194 30.42 -6.38 8.02
N ASN A 195 29.98 -7.41 8.76
CA ASN A 195 28.78 -8.17 8.43
C ASN A 195 27.52 -7.30 8.62
N THR A 196 26.68 -7.26 7.60
CA THR A 196 25.43 -6.49 7.61
C THR A 196 24.22 -7.43 7.62
N PHE A 197 23.28 -7.18 8.51
CA PHE A 197 22.00 -7.90 8.48
C PHE A 197 21.24 -7.55 7.21
N THR A 198 20.91 -8.56 6.40
CA THR A 198 20.10 -8.39 5.19
C THR A 198 19.04 -9.47 5.09
N VAL A 199 17.89 -9.10 4.53
CA VAL A 199 16.82 -10.05 4.18
C VAL A 199 16.44 -9.80 2.73
N LYS A 200 16.26 -10.88 1.97
CA LYS A 200 15.68 -10.84 0.63
C LYS A 200 14.52 -11.82 0.59
N THR A 201 13.35 -11.34 0.23
CA THR A 201 12.19 -12.18 -0.06
C THR A 201 11.73 -11.94 -1.48
N SER A 202 11.24 -13.00 -2.13
CA SER A 202 10.65 -12.93 -3.46
C SER A 202 9.28 -13.59 -3.41
N ARG A 203 8.25 -12.83 -3.73
CA ARG A 203 6.87 -13.31 -3.81
C ARG A 203 6.45 -13.34 -5.27
N GLN A 204 6.05 -14.52 -5.73
CA GLN A 204 5.51 -14.73 -7.07
C GLN A 204 4.01 -15.00 -6.96
N ASN A 205 3.19 -14.09 -7.47
CA ASN A 205 1.74 -14.20 -7.42
C ASN A 205 1.18 -14.49 -8.81
N PRO A 206 0.39 -15.57 -8.98
CA PRO A 206 -0.42 -15.74 -10.16
C PRO A 206 -1.35 -14.54 -10.37
N ALA A 207 -1.52 -14.12 -11.61
CA ALA A 207 -2.38 -13.04 -12.02
C ALA A 207 -3.06 -13.40 -13.34
N ARG A 208 -4.31 -12.95 -13.51
CA ARG A 208 -4.91 -13.00 -14.85
C ARG A 208 -4.17 -12.02 -15.77
N PRO A 209 -4.01 -12.32 -17.07
CA PRO A 209 -3.43 -11.38 -18.02
C PRO A 209 -4.08 -10.00 -17.90
N ASN A 210 -3.25 -8.96 -17.92
CA ASN A 210 -3.63 -7.54 -17.81
C ASN A 210 -4.26 -7.12 -16.47
N SER A 211 -4.30 -8.02 -15.47
CA SER A 211 -4.78 -7.65 -14.14
C SER A 211 -3.75 -6.77 -13.43
N VAL A 212 -4.21 -5.71 -12.77
CA VAL A 212 -3.34 -4.87 -11.93
C VAL A 212 -2.96 -5.59 -10.64
N THR A 213 -3.84 -6.46 -10.14
CA THR A 213 -3.74 -7.09 -8.82
C THR A 213 -3.67 -8.61 -8.96
N GLY A 214 -2.77 -9.25 -8.20
CA GLY A 214 -2.67 -10.71 -8.18
C GLY A 214 -3.84 -11.33 -7.41
N THR A 215 -4.18 -12.59 -7.70
CA THR A 215 -5.35 -13.26 -7.09
C THR A 215 -5.23 -13.34 -5.57
N ALA A 216 -4.04 -13.66 -5.05
CA ALA A 216 -3.76 -13.77 -3.63
C ALA A 216 -3.84 -12.44 -2.85
N THR A 217 -3.96 -11.29 -3.52
CA THR A 217 -4.13 -10.00 -2.82
C THR A 217 -5.54 -9.84 -2.25
N PHE A 218 -6.55 -10.46 -2.86
CA PHE A 218 -7.92 -10.42 -2.37
C PHE A 218 -8.03 -11.11 -0.99
N ASP A 219 -7.50 -12.33 -0.87
CA ASP A 219 -7.54 -13.09 0.40
C ASP A 219 -6.74 -12.40 1.51
N SER A 220 -5.63 -11.75 1.15
CA SER A 220 -4.87 -10.93 2.09
C SER A 220 -5.67 -9.73 2.57
N PHE A 221 -6.35 -9.02 1.67
CA PHE A 221 -7.20 -7.88 2.05
C PHE A 221 -8.34 -8.31 2.96
N TRP A 222 -8.95 -9.48 2.68
CA TRP A 222 -9.97 -10.07 3.54
C TRP A 222 -9.43 -10.42 4.93
N SER A 223 -8.22 -10.99 5.00
CA SER A 223 -7.56 -11.28 6.28
C SER A 223 -7.29 -10.00 7.08
N SER A 224 -6.83 -8.93 6.44
CA SER A 224 -6.66 -7.62 7.06
C SER A 224 -7.97 -7.06 7.61
N LEU A 225 -9.08 -7.28 6.90
CA LEU A 225 -10.41 -6.87 7.35
C LEU A 225 -10.83 -7.61 8.62
N LEU A 226 -10.59 -8.93 8.70
CA LEU A 226 -10.91 -9.74 9.88
C LEU A 226 -10.14 -9.32 11.13
N MET A 227 -8.98 -8.68 10.95
CA MET A 227 -8.18 -8.12 12.04
C MET A 227 -8.67 -6.75 12.54
N CYS A 228 -9.66 -6.13 11.89
CA CYS A 228 -10.10 -4.76 12.21
C CYS A 228 -11.02 -4.69 13.45
N SER A 229 -10.52 -5.03 14.63
CA SER A 229 -11.28 -5.11 15.90
C SER A 229 -11.27 -3.84 16.77
N GLY A 230 -10.53 -2.82 16.35
CA GLY A 230 -10.22 -1.62 17.12
C GLY A 230 -8.94 -1.80 17.94
N HIS A 231 -8.02 -0.85 17.80
CA HIS A 231 -6.66 -0.92 18.36
C HIS A 231 -6.23 0.36 19.07
N GLY A 232 -7.19 1.18 19.53
CA GLY A 232 -6.95 2.31 20.44
C GLY A 232 -6.27 3.52 19.79
N GLY A 233 -6.83 4.04 18.69
CA GLY A 233 -6.42 5.33 18.14
C GLY A 233 -4.99 5.38 17.59
N ARG A 234 -4.63 4.41 16.76
CA ARG A 234 -3.31 4.35 16.12
C ARG A 234 -3.42 3.97 14.65
N VAL A 235 -2.31 4.17 13.94
CA VAL A 235 -2.08 3.53 12.65
C VAL A 235 -1.69 2.08 12.88
N TYR A 236 -2.37 1.14 12.24
CA TYR A 236 -2.16 -0.29 12.42
C TYR A 236 -2.01 -0.98 11.06
N LEU A 237 -0.90 -1.70 10.88
CA LEU A 237 -0.69 -2.54 9.70
C LEU A 237 -1.38 -3.90 9.97
N CYS A 238 -2.33 -4.28 9.11
CA CYS A 238 -3.10 -5.53 9.22
C CYS A 238 -2.99 -6.40 7.97
#